data_AF-A0AAI8QBV2-F1
#
_entry.id   AF-A0AAI8QBV2-F1
#
_cell.length_a   1.000
_cell.length_b   1.000
_cell.length_c   1.000
_cell.angle_alpha   90.00
_cell.angle_beta   90.00
_cell.angle_gamma   90.00
#
_symmetry.space_group_name_H-M   'P 1'
#
loop_
_entity.id
_entity.type
_entity.pdbx_description
1 polymer ?
#
loop_
_entity_poly.entity_id
_entity_poly.type
_entity_poly.pdbx_seq_one_letter_code
_entity_poly.pdbx_strand_id
1 'polypeptide(L)'
;MKPLGKSTLERMQLTALEEMERIEIVQDFWVKDGARRSPDPGQMRKRDDFAGIVRLIDIINSDTVMLDRLKSGLARAQALRAAAVPASDVEVESE
;
A
#
# COMPACT_ATOMS: atom_id res chain seq x y z
N MET A 1 9.64 -24.27 -7.87
CA MET A 1 9.13 -23.18 -7.01
C MET A 1 8.11 -22.38 -7.80
N LYS A 2 6.86 -22.25 -7.32
CA LYS A 2 5.91 -21.30 -7.93
C LYS A 2 6.53 -19.91 -7.81
N PRO A 3 6.56 -19.08 -8.87
CA PRO A 3 7.04 -17.72 -8.73
C PRO A 3 6.18 -17.06 -7.66
N LEU A 4 6.83 -16.51 -6.62
CA LEU A 4 6.17 -15.71 -5.62
C LEU A 4 5.37 -14.65 -6.39
N GLY A 5 4.04 -14.74 -6.37
CA GLY A 5 3.19 -13.74 -7.00
C GLY A 5 3.66 -12.36 -6.57
N LYS A 6 3.72 -11.42 -7.53
CA LYS A 6 4.26 -10.04 -7.43
C LYS A 6 4.58 -9.61 -5.99
N SER A 7 5.82 -9.24 -5.71
CA SER A 7 6.29 -8.96 -4.35
C SER A 7 5.34 -7.98 -3.61
N THR A 8 5.25 -8.07 -2.28
CA THR A 8 4.33 -7.18 -1.51
C THR A 8 4.55 -5.71 -1.84
N LEU A 9 5.78 -5.31 -2.15
CA LEU A 9 6.13 -3.96 -2.55
C LEU A 9 5.56 -3.58 -3.94
N GLU A 10 5.62 -4.48 -4.92
CA GLU A 10 4.99 -4.29 -6.23
C GLU A 10 3.47 -4.14 -6.13
N ARG A 11 2.81 -4.92 -5.26
CA ARG A 11 1.36 -4.80 -5.05
C ARG A 11 0.99 -3.46 -4.41
N MET A 12 1.80 -2.99 -3.45
CA MET A 12 1.62 -1.68 -2.83
C MET A 12 1.78 -0.56 -3.86
N GLN A 13 2.80 -0.65 -4.72
CA GLN A 13 3.02 0.33 -5.78
C GLN A 13 1.85 0.39 -6.76
N LEU A 14 1.38 -0.78 -7.22
CA LEU A 14 0.23 -0.86 -8.11
C LEU A 14 -1.02 -0.24 -7.47
N THR A 15 -1.32 -0.59 -6.22
CA THR A 15 -2.48 -0.04 -5.51
C THR A 15 -2.41 1.47 -5.37
N ALA A 16 -1.22 2.01 -5.05
CA ALA A 16 -1.03 3.46 -4.94
C ALA A 16 -1.21 4.15 -6.31
N LEU A 17 -0.70 3.56 -7.38
CA LEU A 17 -0.88 4.06 -8.74
C LEU A 17 -2.37 4.09 -9.14
N GLU A 18 -3.08 2.98 -8.92
CA GLU A 18 -4.51 2.86 -9.22
C GLU A 18 -5.35 3.89 -8.46
N GLU A 19 -5.07 4.12 -7.17
CA GLU A 19 -5.80 5.12 -6.38
C GLU A 19 -5.49 6.55 -6.80
N MET A 20 -4.24 6.84 -7.17
CA MET A 20 -3.86 8.14 -7.74
C MET A 20 -4.66 8.42 -9.02
N GLU A 21 -4.66 7.49 -9.97
CA GLU A 21 -5.39 7.59 -11.24
C GLU A 21 -6.90 7.70 -11.03
N ARG A 22 -7.46 6.89 -10.11
CA ARG A 22 -8.88 6.94 -9.78
C ARG A 22 -9.29 8.32 -9.27
N ILE A 23 -8.51 8.93 -8.38
CA ILE A 23 -8.80 10.27 -7.86
C ILE A 23 -8.79 11.29 -8.99
N GLU A 24 -7.76 11.27 -9.83
CA GLU A 24 -7.62 12.19 -10.96
C GLU A 24 -8.81 12.10 -11.91
N ILE A 25 -9.17 10.88 -12.36
CA ILE A 25 -10.31 10.63 -13.25
C ILE A 25 -11.61 11.15 -12.63
N VAL A 26 -11.85 10.85 -11.36
CA VAL A 26 -13.09 11.25 -10.68
C VAL A 26 -13.18 12.77 -10.51
N GLN A 27 -12.09 13.43 -10.09
CA GLN A 27 -12.11 14.89 -9.94
C GLN A 27 -12.29 15.60 -11.28
N ASP A 28 -11.59 15.13 -12.32
CA ASP A 28 -11.72 15.66 -13.68
C ASP A 28 -13.15 15.49 -14.21
N PHE A 29 -13.77 14.34 -13.97
CA PHE A 29 -15.15 14.09 -14.37
C PHE A 29 -16.10 15.11 -13.74
N TRP A 30 -16.04 15.32 -12.42
CA TRP A 30 -16.95 16.24 -11.74
C TRP A 30 -16.78 17.70 -12.15
N VAL A 31 -15.57 18.09 -12.56
CA VAL A 31 -15.32 19.43 -13.11
C VAL A 31 -15.87 19.55 -14.53
N LYS A 32 -15.62 18.55 -15.39
CA LYS A 32 -16.11 18.53 -16.78
C LYS A 32 -17.64 18.47 -16.86
N ASP A 33 -18.28 17.76 -15.94
CA ASP A 33 -19.74 17.65 -15.80
C ASP A 33 -20.36 18.95 -15.23
N GLY A 34 -19.55 19.90 -14.76
CA GLY A 34 -20.02 21.16 -14.20
C GLY A 34 -20.60 21.06 -12.78
N ALA A 35 -20.67 19.86 -12.20
CA ALA A 35 -21.08 19.63 -10.82
C ALA A 35 -20.13 20.32 -9.80
N ARG A 36 -18.88 20.58 -10.19
CA ARG A 36 -17.90 21.34 -9.41
C ARG A 36 -17.17 22.34 -10.28
N ARG A 37 -16.83 23.51 -9.72
CA ARG A 37 -16.00 24.52 -10.41
C ARG A 37 -14.52 24.15 -10.47
N SER A 38 -14.06 23.34 -9.53
CA SER A 38 -12.67 22.91 -9.41
C SER A 38 -12.60 21.54 -8.71
N PRO A 39 -11.48 20.81 -8.86
CA PRO A 39 -11.23 19.61 -8.08
C PRO A 39 -11.31 19.88 -6.57
N ASP A 40 -11.72 18.87 -5.80
CA ASP A 40 -11.69 18.95 -4.34
C ASP A 40 -10.24 18.98 -3.85
N PRO A 41 -9.81 20.03 -3.12
CA PRO A 41 -8.43 20.16 -2.68
C PRO A 41 -7.95 19.02 -1.76
N GLY A 42 -8.86 18.42 -0.99
CA GLY A 42 -8.55 17.27 -0.13
C GLY A 42 -8.28 16.01 -0.93
N GLN A 43 -9.02 15.79 -2.02
CA GLN A 43 -8.77 14.70 -2.96
C GLN A 43 -7.47 14.91 -3.72
N MET A 44 -7.17 16.14 -4.15
CA MET A 44 -5.89 16.44 -4.81
C MET A 44 -4.68 16.16 -3.90
N ARG A 45 -4.76 16.51 -2.60
CA ARG A 45 -3.71 16.14 -1.64
C ARG A 45 -3.54 14.63 -1.52
N LYS A 46 -4.64 13.87 -1.45
CA LYS A 46 -4.57 12.39 -1.40
C LYS A 46 -3.93 11.80 -2.65
N ARG A 47 -4.26 12.31 -3.84
CA ARG A 47 -3.60 11.92 -5.10
C ARG A 47 -2.10 12.14 -5.01
N ASP A 48 -1.68 13.30 -4.51
CA ASP A 48 -0.27 13.65 -4.38
C ASP A 48 0.48 12.77 -3.36
N ASP A 49 -0.19 12.38 -2.28
CA ASP A 49 0.32 11.42 -1.30
C ASP A 49 0.54 10.04 -1.94
N PHE A 50 -0.44 9.54 -2.72
CA PHE A 50 -0.29 8.28 -3.46
C PHE A 50 0.84 8.35 -4.50
N ALA A 51 0.95 9.45 -5.24
CA ALA A 51 2.08 9.70 -6.14
C ALA A 51 3.43 9.72 -5.38
N GLY A 52 3.44 10.25 -4.16
CA GLY A 52 4.56 10.19 -3.23
C GLY A 52 4.95 8.76 -2.88
N ILE A 53 3.98 7.90 -2.56
CA ILE A 53 4.20 6.48 -2.24
C ILE A 53 4.81 5.74 -3.44
N VAL A 54 4.28 5.94 -4.65
CA VAL A 54 4.83 5.32 -5.87
C VAL A 54 6.29 5.70 -6.05
N ARG A 55 6.62 7.00 -5.96
CA ARG A 55 7.99 7.51 -6.08
C ARG A 55 8.92 6.96 -5.00
N LEU A 56 8.44 6.86 -3.76
CA LEU A 56 9.21 6.27 -2.67
C LEU A 56 9.56 4.80 -2.96
N ILE A 57 8.59 4.04 -3.47
CA ILE A 57 8.80 2.63 -3.82
C ILE A 57 9.76 2.50 -5.00
N ASP A 58 9.66 3.37 -6.01
CA ASP A 58 10.62 3.41 -7.12
C ASP A 58 12.05 3.65 -6.63
N ILE A 59 12.24 4.60 -5.70
CA ILE A 59 13.54 4.87 -5.08
C ILE A 59 14.04 3.61 -4.36
N ILE A 60 13.21 2.97 -3.55
CA ILE A 60 13.56 1.73 -2.83
C ILE A 60 13.96 0.62 -3.81
N ASN A 61 13.24 0.46 -4.92
CA ASN A 61 13.54 -0.56 -5.92
C ASN A 61 14.83 -0.26 -6.70
N SER A 62 15.18 1.02 -6.87
CA SER A 62 16.39 1.46 -7.57
C SER A 62 17.67 1.36 -6.73
N ASP A 63 17.54 1.31 -5.40
CA ASP A 63 18.66 1.21 -4.45
C ASP A 63 18.69 -0.18 -3.78
N THR A 64 19.67 -0.99 -4.16
CA THR A 64 19.82 -2.37 -3.66
C THR A 64 20.05 -2.42 -2.15
N VAL A 65 20.76 -1.46 -1.57
CA VAL A 65 21.02 -1.40 -0.12
C VAL A 65 19.73 -1.09 0.63
N MET A 66 18.91 -0.17 0.13
CA MET A 66 17.60 0.11 0.72
C MET A 66 16.65 -1.08 0.61
N LEU A 67 16.60 -1.72 -0.57
CA LEU A 67 15.77 -2.89 -0.79
C LEU A 67 16.13 -4.04 0.17
N ASP A 68 17.42 -4.29 0.38
CA ASP A 68 17.88 -5.35 1.29
C ASP A 68 17.59 -5.03 2.76
N ARG A 69 17.73 -3.75 3.15
CA ARG A 69 17.33 -3.28 4.48
C ARG A 69 15.83 -3.46 4.72
N LEU A 70 15.00 -3.13 3.74
CA LEU A 70 13.55 -3.30 3.81
C LEU A 70 13.17 -4.77 3.93
N LYS A 71 13.72 -5.64 3.07
CA LYS A 71 13.50 -7.11 3.14
C LYS A 71 13.89 -7.67 4.50
N SER A 72 15.06 -7.27 5.02
CA SER A 72 15.53 -7.68 6.34
C SER A 72 14.61 -7.20 7.47
N GLY A 73 14.14 -5.96 7.39
CA GLY A 73 13.16 -5.40 8.33
C GLY A 73 11.83 -6.15 8.32
N LEU A 74 11.30 -6.45 7.12
CA LEU A 74 10.06 -7.21 6.95
C LEU A 74 10.18 -8.63 7.51
N ALA A 75 11.30 -9.32 7.26
CA ALA A 75 11.55 -10.65 7.82
C ALA A 75 11.56 -10.63 9.36
N ARG A 76 12.24 -9.64 9.97
CA ARG A 76 12.22 -9.46 11.43
C ARG A 76 10.82 -9.16 11.97
N ALA A 77 10.07 -8.29 11.30
CA ALA A 77 8.72 -7.95 11.72
C ALA A 77 7.76 -9.15 11.62
N GLN A 78 7.91 -10.00 10.61
CA GLN A 78 7.15 -11.25 10.49
C GLN A 78 7.51 -12.23 11.60
N ALA A 79 8.81 -12.40 11.91
CA ALA A 79 9.25 -13.27 13.01
C ALA A 79 8.69 -12.81 14.37
N LEU A 80 8.67 -11.50 14.63
CA LEU A 80 8.07 -10.93 15.85
C LEU A 80 6.56 -11.17 15.93
N ARG A 81 5.82 -11.05 14.81
CA ARG A 81 4.39 -11.36 14.79
C ARG A 81 4.10 -12.84 15.02
N ALA A 82 4.92 -13.74 14.47
CA ALA A 82 4.76 -15.18 14.67
C ALA A 82 5.04 -15.60 16.11
N ALA A 83 5.99 -14.95 16.80
CA ALA A 83 6.29 -15.20 18.20
C ALA A 83 5.23 -14.63 19.18
N ALA A 84 4.37 -13.72 18.71
CA ALA A 84 3.34 -13.06 19.51
C ALA A 84 1.97 -13.78 19.51
N VAL A 85 1.89 -15.02 19.01
CA VAL A 85 0.71 -15.89 19.17
C VAL A 85 0.93 -16.75 20.42
N PRO A 86 0.42 -16.40 21.60
CA PRO A 86 0.34 -17.36 22.68
C PRO A 86 -0.78 -18.35 22.37
N ALA A 87 -0.48 -19.63 22.58
CA ALA A 87 -1.48 -20.70 22.61
C ALA A 87 -2.55 -20.37 23.66
N SER A 88 -3.77 -20.12 23.23
CA SER A 88 -4.95 -20.34 24.05
C SER A 88 -5.92 -21.25 23.28
N ASP A 89 -5.45 -22.47 23.03
CA ASP A 89 -6.34 -23.63 23.11
C ASP A 89 -6.71 -23.78 24.58
N VAL A 90 -7.83 -23.19 24.97
CA VAL A 90 -8.59 -23.68 26.11
C VAL A 90 -9.96 -24.01 25.54
N GLU A 91 -10.12 -25.29 25.21
CA GLU A 91 -11.41 -25.96 25.12
C GLU A 91 -12.21 -25.63 26.40
N VAL A 92 -13.40 -25.06 26.25
CA VAL A 92 -14.49 -25.30 27.21
C VAL A 92 -15.77 -25.52 26.41
N GLU A 93 -16.12 -26.80 26.32
CA GLU A 93 -17.39 -27.32 25.87
C GLU A 93 -18.51 -26.96 26.88
N SER A 94 -19.71 -26.72 26.36
CA SER A 94 -21.05 -26.84 26.98
C SER A 94 -21.46 -25.95 28.17
N GLU A 95 -22.51 -25.13 27.95
CA GLU A 95 -23.85 -25.35 28.51
C GLU A 95 -24.95 -24.72 27.63
#